data_AF-A0A963EEY1-F1
#
_entry.id   AF-A0A963EEY1-F1
#
_cell.length_a   1.000
_cell.length_b   1.000
_cell.length_c   1.000
_cell.angle_alpha   90.00
_cell.angle_beta   90.00
_cell.angle_gamma   90.00
#
_symmetry.space_group_name_H-M   'P 1'
#
loop_
_entity.id
_entity.type
_entity.pdbx_description
1 polymer ?
#
loop_
_entity_poly.entity_id
_entity_poly.type
_entity_poly.pdbx_seq_one_letter_code
_entity_poly.pdbx_strand_id
1 'polypeptide(L)'
;GFGAQALVRDIVSGVFFLIDDAFRVGEYIEMGELRGTVESISLRSLRVRHHRGAVHTIPFGELKSLTNYSRDWVMMKLEFRVPFDTDLKLAKKLVKQIDQELRANPDYGD
;
A
#
# COMPACT_ATOMS: atom_id res chain seq x y z
N GLY A 1 7.68 -28.68 -21.13
CA GLY A 1 8.27 -28.81 -19.79
C GLY A 1 8.29 -27.48 -19.05
N PHE A 2 9.21 -26.58 -19.41
CA PHE A 2 9.53 -25.40 -18.60
C PHE A 2 8.55 -24.20 -18.75
N GLY A 3 8.05 -23.91 -19.95
CA GLY A 3 7.10 -22.79 -20.14
C GLY A 3 5.72 -23.03 -19.52
N ALA A 4 5.26 -24.28 -19.52
CA ALA A 4 3.98 -24.65 -18.90
C ALA A 4 4.05 -24.57 -17.36
N GLN A 5 5.21 -24.84 -16.76
CA GLN A 5 5.39 -24.71 -15.31
C GLN A 5 5.26 -23.26 -14.83
N ALA A 6 5.83 -22.30 -15.57
CA ALA A 6 5.70 -20.89 -15.27
C ALA A 6 4.24 -20.41 -15.36
N LEU A 7 3.54 -20.81 -16.43
CA LEU A 7 2.13 -20.46 -16.62
C LEU A 7 1.23 -21.03 -15.51
N VAL A 8 1.42 -22.31 -15.15
CA VAL A 8 0.66 -22.95 -14.07
C VAL A 8 0.93 -22.26 -12.74
N ARG A 9 2.19 -21.92 -12.46
CA ARG A 9 2.56 -21.17 -11.25
C ARG A 9 1.84 -19.83 -11.19
N ASP A 10 1.85 -19.05 -12.29
CA ASP A 10 1.17 -17.75 -12.34
C ASP A 10 -0.33 -17.88 -12.05
N ILE A 11 -1.01 -18.83 -12.68
CA ILE A 11 -2.47 -19.01 -12.50
C ILE A 11 -2.79 -19.43 -11.07
N VAL A 12 -2.07 -20.43 -10.53
CA VAL A 12 -2.32 -20.91 -9.16
C VAL A 12 -2.03 -19.82 -8.13
N SER A 13 -0.91 -19.11 -8.25
CA SER A 13 -0.59 -17.98 -7.38
C SER A 13 -1.65 -16.87 -7.48
N GLY A 14 -2.10 -16.53 -8.69
CA GLY A 14 -3.14 -15.53 -8.90
C GLY A 14 -4.46 -15.88 -8.22
N VAL A 15 -4.89 -17.14 -8.32
CA VAL A 15 -6.12 -17.62 -7.65
C VAL A 15 -6.02 -17.45 -6.13
N PHE A 16 -4.90 -17.82 -5.52
CA PHE A 16 -4.73 -17.64 -4.07
C PHE A 16 -4.72 -16.17 -3.65
N PHE A 17 -4.05 -15.29 -4.40
CA PHE A 17 -4.10 -13.85 -4.10
C PHE A 17 -5.52 -13.27 -4.15
N LEU A 18 -6.37 -13.77 -5.05
CA LEU A 18 -7.77 -13.35 -5.15
C LEU A 18 -8.65 -13.94 -4.05
N ILE A 19 -8.43 -15.21 -3.68
CA ILE A 19 -9.14 -15.87 -2.58
C ILE A 19 -8.81 -15.19 -1.24
N ASP A 20 -7.54 -14.89 -1.02
CA ASP A 20 -7.05 -14.20 0.19
C ASP A 20 -7.37 -12.70 0.17
N ASP A 21 -7.99 -12.21 -0.91
CA ASP A 21 -8.32 -10.80 -1.15
C ASP A 21 -7.09 -9.89 -0.89
N ALA A 22 -5.90 -10.31 -1.30
CA ALA A 22 -4.66 -9.64 -0.92
C ALA A 22 -4.57 -8.18 -1.46
N PHE A 23 -5.22 -7.92 -2.59
CA PHE A 23 -5.31 -6.60 -3.20
C PHE A 23 -6.51 -6.47 -4.16
N ARG A 24 -6.95 -5.23 -4.39
CA ARG A 24 -8.01 -4.85 -5.34
C ARG A 24 -7.54 -3.73 -6.26
N VAL A 25 -8.26 -3.56 -7.37
CA VAL A 25 -8.06 -2.40 -8.27
C VAL A 25 -8.27 -1.11 -7.48
N GLY A 26 -7.35 -0.15 -7.63
CA GLY A 26 -7.35 1.13 -6.93
C GLY A 26 -6.52 1.15 -5.64
N GLU A 27 -6.11 0.00 -5.11
CA GLU A 27 -5.29 -0.06 -3.90
C GLU A 27 -3.81 0.21 -4.19
N TYR A 28 -3.12 0.84 -3.23
CA TYR A 28 -1.69 1.13 -3.30
C TYR A 28 -0.90 0.00 -2.68
N ILE A 29 -0.06 -0.64 -3.49
CA ILE A 29 0.68 -1.84 -3.11
C ILE A 29 2.18 -1.70 -3.37
N GLU A 30 2.94 -2.52 -2.66
CA GLU A 30 4.38 -2.70 -2.82
C GLU A 30 4.73 -4.16 -3.03
N MET A 31 5.59 -4.41 -4.02
CA MET A 31 6.08 -5.74 -4.38
C MET A 31 7.59 -5.63 -4.61
N GLY A 32 8.38 -5.96 -3.59
CA GLY A 32 9.83 -5.75 -3.61
C GLY A 32 10.17 -4.27 -3.77
N GLU A 33 10.89 -3.90 -4.82
CA GLU A 33 11.30 -2.52 -5.09
C GLU A 33 10.24 -1.71 -5.87
N LEU A 34 9.16 -2.36 -6.35
CA LEU A 34 8.11 -1.71 -7.11
C LEU A 34 6.96 -1.28 -6.19
N ARG A 35 6.51 -0.03 -6.33
CA ARG A 35 5.37 0.52 -5.61
C ARG A 35 4.42 1.24 -6.56
N GLY A 36 3.13 1.17 -6.29
CA GLY A 36 2.14 1.92 -7.07
C GLY A 36 0.71 1.45 -6.86
N THR A 37 -0.19 2.04 -7.63
CA THR A 37 -1.62 1.73 -7.58
C THR A 37 -1.97 0.61 -8.55
N VAL A 38 -2.74 -0.38 -8.11
CA VAL A 38 -3.27 -1.44 -8.96
C VAL A 38 -4.25 -0.85 -9.97
N GLU A 39 -3.93 -0.91 -11.26
CA GLU A 39 -4.83 -0.44 -12.33
C GLU A 39 -5.75 -1.52 -12.87
N SER A 40 -5.25 -2.75 -12.98
CA SER A 40 -6.01 -3.85 -13.55
C SER A 40 -5.44 -5.19 -13.13
N ILE A 41 -6.32 -6.17 -12.93
CA ILE A 41 -5.96 -7.55 -12.60
C ILE A 41 -6.36 -8.42 -13.80
N SER A 42 -5.45 -9.27 -14.25
CA SER A 42 -5.71 -10.28 -15.29
C SER A 42 -5.57 -11.69 -14.70
N LEU A 43 -5.77 -12.73 -15.51
CA LEU A 43 -5.67 -14.11 -15.06
C LEU A 43 -4.26 -14.51 -14.57
N ARG A 44 -3.20 -13.91 -15.12
CA ARG A 44 -1.80 -14.33 -14.85
C ARG A 44 -0.90 -13.23 -14.28
N SER A 45 -1.36 -12.00 -14.32
CA SER A 45 -0.55 -10.84 -13.95
C SER A 45 -1.43 -9.70 -13.48
N LEU A 46 -0.84 -8.77 -12.75
CA LEU A 46 -1.45 -7.48 -12.44
C LEU A 46 -0.69 -6.32 -13.09
N ARG A 47 -1.37 -5.20 -13.26
CA ARG A 47 -0.79 -3.94 -13.74
C ARG A 47 -0.79 -2.92 -12.62
N VAL A 48 0.35 -2.30 -12.39
CA VAL A 48 0.57 -1.29 -11.34
C VAL A 48 1.12 -0.02 -11.94
N ARG A 49 0.49 1.12 -11.64
CA ARG A 49 1.01 2.43 -12.03
C ARG A 49 1.81 3.04 -10.89
N HIS A 50 3.08 3.29 -11.15
CA HIS A 50 3.94 4.04 -10.26
C HIS A 50 3.46 5.50 -10.18
N HIS A 51 3.62 6.14 -9.03
CA HIS A 51 3.23 7.55 -8.83
C HIS A 51 3.96 8.55 -9.75
N ARG A 52 5.04 8.11 -10.43
CA ARG A 52 5.77 8.87 -11.46
C ARG A 52 5.27 8.62 -12.89
N GLY A 53 4.21 7.83 -13.06
CA GLY A 53 3.52 7.58 -14.33
C GLY A 53 3.87 6.27 -15.04
N ALA A 54 5.00 5.63 -14.70
CA ALA A 54 5.39 4.35 -15.28
C ALA A 54 4.38 3.23 -14.93
N VAL A 55 4.17 2.30 -15.87
CA VAL A 55 3.24 1.18 -15.71
C VAL A 55 4.03 -0.12 -15.72
N HIS A 56 3.90 -0.89 -14.65
CA HIS A 56 4.53 -2.19 -14.48
C HIS A 56 3.49 -3.30 -14.68
N THR A 57 3.85 -4.35 -15.41
CA THR A 57 3.03 -5.57 -15.52
C THR A 57 3.80 -6.69 -14.83
N ILE A 58 3.23 -7.24 -13.76
CA ILE A 58 3.90 -8.22 -12.90
C ILE A 58 3.16 -9.57 -12.96
N PRO A 59 3.79 -10.65 -13.43
CA PRO A 59 3.24 -12.00 -13.34
C PRO A 59 3.11 -12.47 -11.89
N PHE A 60 2.04 -13.18 -11.56
CA PHE A 60 1.79 -13.60 -10.17
C PHE A 60 2.86 -14.56 -9.63
N GLY A 61 3.45 -15.40 -10.49
CA GLY A 61 4.50 -16.34 -10.10
C GLY A 61 5.81 -15.66 -9.73
N GLU A 62 6.00 -14.39 -10.09
CA GLU A 62 7.18 -13.59 -9.69
C GLU A 62 6.97 -12.86 -8.35
N LEU A 63 5.73 -12.76 -7.86
CA LEU A 63 5.43 -12.14 -6.58
C LEU A 63 5.87 -13.04 -5.44
N LYS A 64 6.93 -12.61 -4.73
CA LYS A 64 7.38 -13.28 -3.50
C LYS A 64 6.64 -12.77 -2.26
N SER A 65 6.39 -11.46 -2.22
CA SER A 65 5.70 -10.78 -1.13
C SER A 65 4.96 -9.57 -1.66
N LEU A 66 3.89 -9.18 -0.97
CA LEU A 66 3.09 -8.01 -1.26
C LEU A 66 2.73 -7.30 0.05
N THR A 67 2.85 -5.98 0.04
CA THR A 67 2.40 -5.11 1.13
C THR A 67 1.31 -4.20 0.58
N ASN A 68 0.15 -4.20 1.23
CA ASN A 68 -0.99 -3.36 0.87
C ASN A 68 -1.09 -2.20 1.85
N TYR A 69 -1.06 -0.97 1.33
CA TYR A 69 -1.12 0.26 2.13
C TYR A 69 -2.53 0.87 2.20
N SER A 70 -3.51 0.24 1.56
CA SER A 70 -4.87 0.79 1.42
C SER A 70 -5.93 -0.06 2.11
N ARG A 71 -5.53 -1.10 2.85
CA ARG A 71 -6.43 -2.07 3.44
C ARG A 71 -6.55 -1.90 4.95
N ASP A 72 -7.77 -2.10 5.44
CA ASP A 72 -8.19 -1.96 6.85
C ASP A 72 -7.90 -0.58 7.41
N TRP A 73 -6.86 -0.45 8.23
CA TRP A 73 -6.44 0.80 8.86
C TRP A 73 -5.08 1.22 8.30
N VAL A 74 -4.97 2.49 7.95
CA VAL A 74 -3.74 3.08 7.45
C VAL A 74 -3.12 3.92 8.56
N MET A 75 -1.84 3.69 8.87
CA MET A 75 -1.11 4.48 9.85
C MET A 75 0.00 5.27 9.17
N MET A 76 -0.08 6.60 9.28
CA MET A 76 1.00 7.50 8.87
C MET A 76 1.80 7.94 10.10
N LYS A 77 3.09 7.65 10.11
CA LYS A 77 4.02 8.17 11.13
C LYS A 77 4.65 9.46 10.62
N LEU A 78 4.36 10.57 11.28
CA LEU A 78 4.96 11.87 11.01
C LEU A 78 6.12 12.10 11.97
N GLU A 79 7.34 12.20 11.41
CA GLU A 79 8.53 12.53 12.18
C GLU A 79 8.79 14.03 12.13
N PHE A 80 8.81 14.66 13.30
CA PHE A 80 9.10 16.09 13.43
C PHE A 80 10.49 16.28 14.03
N ARG A 81 11.32 17.09 13.36
CA ARG A 81 12.58 17.58 13.92
C ARG A 81 12.36 18.96 14.52
N VAL A 82 12.72 19.11 15.79
CA VAL A 82 12.59 20.38 16.53
C VAL A 82 13.96 20.79 17.10
N PRO A 83 14.25 22.09 17.21
CA PRO A 83 15.43 22.60 17.91
C PRO A 83 15.54 22.09 19.36
N PHE A 84 16.77 22.00 19.90
CA PHE A 84 17.03 21.47 21.25
C PHE A 84 16.40 22.30 22.38
N ASP A 85 16.21 23.59 22.15
CA ASP A 85 15.58 24.55 23.05
C ASP A 85 14.05 24.55 22.96
N THR A 86 13.46 23.70 22.12
CA THR A 86 12.00 23.60 21.97
C THR A 86 11.35 23.06 23.25
N ASP A 87 10.31 23.75 23.73
CA ASP A 87 9.45 23.21 24.79
C ASP A 87 8.64 22.01 24.27
N LEU A 88 9.14 20.80 24.56
CA LEU A 88 8.49 19.55 24.19
C LEU A 88 7.12 19.36 24.88
N LYS A 89 6.85 20.02 26.02
CA LYS A 89 5.53 19.95 26.67
C LYS A 89 4.52 20.74 25.87
N LEU A 90 4.88 21.94 25.42
CA LEU A 90 4.04 22.75 24.55
C LEU A 90 3.79 22.05 23.21
N ALA A 91 4.82 21.49 22.59
CA ALA A 91 4.69 20.75 21.32
C ALA A 91 3.70 19.58 21.44
N LYS A 92 3.83 18.75 22.49
CA LYS A 92 2.88 17.65 22.74
C LYS A 92 1.45 18.13 22.96
N LYS A 93 1.27 19.27 23.66
CA LYS A 93 -0.04 19.86 23.90
C LYS A 93 -0.69 20.31 22.58
N LEU A 94 0.06 20.98 21.72
CA LEU A 94 -0.41 21.41 20.40
C LEU A 94 -0.80 20.21 19.52
N VAL A 95 0.04 19.18 19.45
CA VAL A 95 -0.27 17.95 18.69
C VAL A 95 -1.56 17.31 19.21
N LYS A 96 -1.78 17.28 20.52
CA LYS A 96 -3.02 16.75 21.10
C LYS A 96 -4.24 17.60 20.77
N GLN A 97 -4.10 18.93 20.70
CA GLN A 97 -5.20 19.81 20.28
C GLN A 97 -5.56 19.56 18.81
N ILE A 98 -4.55 19.43 17.94
CA ILE A 98 -4.75 19.10 16.53
C ILE A 98 -5.43 17.73 16.36
N ASP A 99 -5.04 16.71 17.13
CA ASP A 99 -5.71 15.39 17.13
C ASP A 99 -7.20 15.51 17.50
N GLN A 100 -7.54 16.35 18.49
CA GLN A 100 -8.94 16.58 18.86
C GLN A 100 -9.73 17.30 17.76
N GLU A 101 -9.13 18.29 17.11
CA GLU A 101 -9.74 19.02 16.00
C GLU A 101 -9.95 18.12 14.78
N LEU A 102 -8.96 17.28 14.45
CA LEU A 102 -9.06 16.30 13.35
C LEU A 102 -10.15 15.28 13.60
N ARG A 103 -10.25 14.73 14.82
CA ARG A 103 -11.33 13.79 15.17
C ARG A 103 -12.72 14.40 15.13
N ALA A 104 -12.84 15.70 15.40
CA ALA A 104 -14.11 16.41 15.31
C ALA A 104 -14.49 16.77 13.87
N ASN A 105 -13.58 16.60 12.91
CA ASN A 105 -13.82 16.93 11.51
C ASN A 105 -14.62 15.81 10.81
N PRO A 106 -15.78 16.10 10.20
CA PRO A 106 -16.61 15.11 9.51
C PRO A 106 -15.90 14.37 8.36
N ASP A 107 -14.87 14.98 7.75
CA ASP A 107 -14.16 14.41 6.60
C ASP A 107 -12.95 13.54 6.99
N TYR A 108 -12.45 13.67 8.24
CA TYR A 108 -11.19 13.05 8.70
C TYR A 108 -11.28 12.33 10.05
N GLY A 109 -12.46 12.33 10.69
CA GLY A 109 -12.66 11.85 12.06
C GLY A 109 -12.95 10.37 12.23
N ASP A 110 -13.17 9.65 11.13
CA ASP A 110 -13.38 8.18 11.08
C ASP A 110 -12.06 7.42 10.89
#